data_AF-A0A9E5ASD8-F1
#
_entry.id   AF-A0A9E5ASD8-F1
#
_cell.length_a   1.000
_cell.length_b   1.000
_cell.length_c   1.000
_cell.angle_alpha   90.00
_cell.angle_beta   90.00
_cell.angle_gamma   90.00
#
_symmetry.space_group_name_H-M   'P 1'
#
loop_
_entity.id
_entity.type
_entity.pdbx_description
1 polymer ?
#
loop_
_entity_poly.entity_id
_entity_poly.type
_entity_poly.pdbx_seq_one_letter_code
_entity_poly.pdbx_strand_id
1 'polypeptide(L)' 'MSTAVVNRKSSQPSLDAKIRRAKAVLRELRDVLEDLDDRRDLAAAKKRNHGKPGTPWKQAAKELGI' A
#
# COMPACT_ATOMS: atom_id res chain seq x y z
N MET A 1 -36.66 44.96 12.47
CA MET A 1 -35.74 44.22 11.58
C MET A 1 -35.12 43.10 12.39
N SER A 2 -35.65 41.87 12.29
CA SER A 2 -35.13 40.71 13.04
C SER A 2 -34.00 40.07 12.24
N THR A 3 -32.79 40.07 12.79
CA THR A 3 -31.64 39.38 12.21
C THR A 3 -31.70 37.90 12.58
N ALA A 4 -31.91 37.05 11.58
CA ALA A 4 -31.85 35.60 11.76
C ALA A 4 -30.40 35.19 12.06
N VAL A 5 -30.17 34.64 13.25
CA VAL A 5 -28.89 34.04 13.61
C VAL A 5 -28.77 32.71 12.87
N VAL A 6 -27.94 32.68 11.84
CA VAL A 6 -27.61 31.46 11.09
C VAL A 6 -26.87 30.52 12.03
N ASN A 7 -27.61 29.56 12.60
CA ASN A 7 -27.05 28.48 13.40
C ASN A 7 -26.24 27.55 12.48
N ARG A 8 -24.95 27.84 12.30
CA ARG A 8 -24.01 26.91 11.65
C ARG A 8 -23.80 25.74 12.59
N LYS A 9 -24.65 24.70 12.45
CA LYS A 9 -24.35 23.37 12.98
C LYS A 9 -22.93 23.02 12.56
N SER A 10 -22.04 22.90 13.53
CA SER A 10 -20.69 22.45 13.31
C SER A 10 -20.77 21.06 12.67
N SER A 11 -20.46 20.98 11.38
CA SER A 11 -20.41 19.73 10.61
C SER A 11 -19.17 18.94 11.02
N GLN A 12 -19.07 18.61 12.31
CA GLN A 12 -18.08 17.67 12.79
C GLN A 12 -18.54 16.27 12.35
N PRO A 13 -17.71 15.53 11.59
CA PRO A 13 -18.05 14.16 11.23
C PRO A 13 -18.26 13.35 12.50
N SER A 14 -19.29 12.50 12.50
CA SER A 14 -19.57 11.61 13.61
C SER A 14 -18.34 10.75 13.94
N LEU A 15 -18.26 10.28 15.19
CA LEU A 15 -17.20 9.38 15.61
C LEU A 15 -17.06 8.18 14.67
N ASP A 16 -18.18 7.63 14.20
CA ASP A 16 -18.20 6.51 13.24
C ASP A 16 -17.57 6.88 11.90
N ALA A 17 -17.81 8.09 11.39
CA ALA A 17 -17.17 8.56 10.16
C ALA A 17 -15.65 8.68 10.33
N LYS A 18 -15.19 9.14 11.51
CA LYS A 18 -13.75 9.18 11.84
C LYS A 18 -13.14 7.78 11.94
N ILE A 19 -13.83 6.82 12.58
CA ILE A 19 -13.37 5.43 12.68
C ILE A 19 -13.29 4.78 11.30
N ARG A 20 -14.29 4.96 10.44
CA ARG A 20 -14.28 4.41 9.07
C ARG A 20 -13.10 4.96 8.27
N ARG A 21 -12.86 6.27 8.35
CA ARG A 21 -11.72 6.90 7.66
C ARG A 21 -10.38 6.37 8.19
N ALA A 22 -10.22 6.23 9.50
CA ALA A 22 -9.01 5.68 10.09
C ALA A 22 -8.74 4.24 9.60
N LYS A 23 -9.78 3.39 9.53
CA LYS A 23 -9.64 2.02 9.00
C LYS A 23 -9.24 1.99 7.52
N ALA A 24 -9.75 2.92 6.71
CA ALA A 24 -9.35 3.03 5.30
C ALA A 24 -7.86 3.39 5.18
N VAL A 25 -7.41 4.40 5.94
CA VAL A 25 -6.00 4.83 5.96
C VAL A 25 -5.08 3.69 6.42
N LEU A 26 -5.47 2.93 7.44
CA LEU A 26 -4.65 1.79 7.91
C LEU A 26 -4.52 0.68 6.85
N ARG A 27 -5.55 0.46 6.02
CA ARG A 27 -5.46 -0.51 4.92
C ARG A 27 -4.52 -0.02 3.84
N GLU A 28 -4.66 1.24 3.43
CA GLU A 28 -3.76 1.86 2.45
C GLU A 28 -2.30 1.82 2.92
N LEU A 29 -2.05 2.13 4.20
CA LEU A 29 -0.71 2.04 4.76
C LEU A 29 -0.15 0.62 4.77
N ARG A 30 -0.98 -0.39 5.07
CA ARG A 30 -0.55 -1.79 5.00
C ARG A 30 -0.16 -2.16 3.57
N ASP A 31 -1.00 -1.82 2.59
CA ASP A 31 -0.74 -2.17 1.19
C ASP A 31 0.54 -1.47 0.68
N VAL A 32 0.81 -0.24 1.13
CA VAL A 32 2.08 0.47 0.84
C VAL A 32 3.29 -0.19 1.51
N LEU A 33 3.15 -0.67 2.74
CA LEU A 33 4.24 -1.37 3.43
C LEU A 33 4.57 -2.70 2.73
N GLU A 34 3.58 -3.46 2.30
CA GLU A 34 3.78 -4.70 1.54
C GLU A 34 4.56 -4.42 0.23
N ASP A 35 4.17 -3.41 -0.55
CA ASP A 35 4.90 -3.02 -1.77
C ASP A 35 6.34 -2.53 -1.47
N LEU A 36 6.56 -1.84 -0.35
CA LEU A 36 7.91 -1.41 0.04
C LEU A 36 8.80 -2.60 0.43
N ASP A 37 8.26 -3.59 1.13
CA ASP A 37 9.01 -4.78 1.50
C ASP A 37 9.30 -5.66 0.27
N ASP A 38 8.35 -5.84 -0.65
CA ASP A 38 8.59 -6.49 -1.94
C ASP A 38 9.71 -5.81 -2.74
N ARG A 39 9.73 -4.47 -2.76
CA ARG A 39 10.79 -3.70 -3.43
C ARG A 39 12.14 -3.89 -2.75
N ARG A 40 12.18 -3.97 -1.42
CA ARG A 40 13.41 -4.24 -0.66
C ARG A 40 13.94 -5.63 -0.96
N ASP A 41 13.08 -6.63 -0.99
CA ASP A 41 13.45 -8.00 -1.31
C ASP A 41 13.96 -8.13 -2.74
N LEU A 42 13.30 -7.47 -3.70
CA LEU A 42 13.75 -7.41 -5.08
C LEU A 42 15.11 -6.70 -5.21
N ALA A 43 15.32 -5.59 -4.50
CA ALA A 43 16.60 -4.87 -4.50
C ALA A 43 17.72 -5.72 -3.90
N ALA A 44 17.45 -6.43 -2.80
CA ALA A 44 18.38 -7.36 -2.18
C ALA A 44 18.71 -8.53 -3.11
N ALA A 45 17.72 -9.12 -3.77
CA ALA A 45 17.91 -10.19 -4.74
C ALA A 45 18.75 -9.71 -5.95
N LYS A 46 18.47 -8.52 -6.49
CA LYS A 46 19.27 -7.90 -7.54
C LYS A 46 20.72 -7.73 -7.12
N LYS A 47 20.97 -7.18 -5.92
CA LYS A 47 22.32 -7.00 -5.38
C LYS A 47 23.04 -8.35 -5.22
N ARG A 48 22.37 -9.36 -4.67
CA ARG A 48 22.92 -10.71 -4.46
C ARG A 48 23.25 -11.44 -5.77
N ASN A 49 22.47 -11.17 -6.82
CA ASN A 49 22.63 -11.82 -8.12
C ASN A 49 23.38 -10.97 -9.15
N HIS A 50 23.78 -9.74 -8.79
CA HIS A 50 24.54 -8.86 -9.64
C HIS A 50 25.86 -9.55 -10.08
N GLY A 51 26.10 -9.59 -11.39
CA GLY A 51 27.30 -10.19 -11.98
C GLY A 51 27.29 -11.72 -12.07
N LYS A 52 26.24 -12.41 -11.57
CA LYS A 52 26.10 -13.85 -11.78
C LYS A 52 25.55 -14.12 -13.19
N PRO A 53 26.02 -15.17 -13.88
CA PRO A 53 25.38 -15.62 -15.10
C PRO A 53 23.92 -15.99 -14.81
N GLY A 54 23.00 -15.54 -15.66
CA GLY A 54 21.59 -15.90 -15.54
C GLY A 54 21.38 -17.38 -15.81
N THR A 55 20.36 -17.98 -15.19
CA THR A 55 19.95 -19.35 -15.50
C THR A 55 19.36 -19.39 -16.91
N PRO A 56 19.83 -20.28 -17.81
CA PRO A 56 19.25 -20.43 -19.13
C PRO A 56 17.76 -20.76 -19.05
N TRP A 57 16.94 -20.10 -19.89
CA TRP A 57 15.48 -20.26 -19.85
C TRP A 57 15.03 -21.73 -19.98
N LYS A 58 15.66 -22.52 -20.85
CA LYS A 58 15.35 -23.95 -21.01
C LYS A 58 15.57 -24.75 -19.71
N GLN A 59 16.57 -24.38 -18.92
CA GLN A 59 16.84 -25.01 -17.64
C GLN A 59 15.80 -24.56 -16.60
N ALA A 60 15.55 -23.25 -16.50
CA ALA A 60 14.55 -22.71 -15.59
C ALA A 60 13.14 -23.28 -15.85
N ALA A 61 12.74 -23.38 -17.12
CA ALA A 61 11.45 -23.94 -17.53
C ALA A 61 11.30 -25.41 -17.11
N LYS A 62 12.36 -26.21 -17.32
CA LYS A 62 12.41 -27.61 -16.86
C LYS A 62 12.29 -27.73 -15.34
N GLU A 63 12.96 -26.87 -14.57
CA GLU A 63 12.89 -26.87 -13.10
C GLU A 63 11.51 -26.43 -12.57
N LEU A 64 10.81 -25.56 -13.30
CA LEU A 64 9.48 -25.04 -12.95
C LEU A 64 8.33 -25.86 -13.52
N GLY A 65 8.59 -26.85 -14.38
CA GLY A 65 7.57 -27.69 -15.00
C GLY A 65 6.70 -26.99 -16.03
N ILE A 66 7.25 -25.96 -16.70
CA ILE A 66 6.58 -25.16 -17.76
C ILE A 66 7.28 -25.29 -19.11
#